data_AF-A0A009R4X1-F1
#
_entry.id   AF-A0A009R4X1-F1
#
_cell.length_a   1.000
_cell.length_b   1.000
_cell.length_c   1.000
_cell.angle_alpha   90.00
_cell.angle_beta   90.00
_cell.angle_gamma   90.00
#
_symmetry.space_group_name_H-M   'P 1'
#
loop_
_entity.id
_entity.type
_entity.pdbx_description
1 polymer ?
#
loop_
_entity_poly.entity_id
_entity_poly.type
_entity_poly.pdbx_seq_one_letter_code
_entity_poly.pdbx_strand_id
1 'polypeptide(L)'
;MELIIYLLIGAIAGFTAGLFGVGGGLIIVPILYVVFTQLHYDPAVIMHIAVGTSLATIIVTSFSSVTAHHKKGAVLWPVFRNLAPGLVLGSFLGAGIADLMSGQHLQLLIGIFAVVMAYRMFKGAHVVVDPTRQLPSTPMQF
;
A
#
# COMPACT_ATOMS: atom_id res chain seq x y z
N MET A 1 4.05 -12.90 23.53
CA MET A 1 4.80 -11.68 23.15
C MET A 1 4.45 -11.24 21.73
N GLU A 2 4.36 -12.17 20.77
CA GLU A 2 4.06 -11.91 19.36
C GLU A 2 2.76 -11.13 19.11
N LEU A 3 1.68 -11.41 19.85
CA LEU A 3 0.40 -10.70 19.71
C LEU A 3 0.55 -9.18 19.93
N ILE A 4 1.37 -8.78 20.90
CA ILE A 4 1.63 -7.37 21.22
C ILE A 4 2.41 -6.72 20.07
N ILE A 5 3.37 -7.43 19.49
CA ILE A 5 4.15 -6.97 18.33
C ILE A 5 3.20 -6.74 17.15
N TYR A 6 2.33 -7.69 16.83
CA TYR A 6 1.37 -7.53 15.73
C TYR A 6 0.35 -6.40 15.96
N LEU A 7 -0.11 -6.20 17.21
CA LEU A 7 -0.99 -5.09 17.54
C LEU A 7 -0.30 -3.73 17.36
N LEU A 8 0.95 -3.59 17.79
CA LEU A 8 1.73 -2.36 17.60
C LEU A 8 2.01 -2.08 16.13
N ILE A 9 2.39 -3.11 15.37
CA ILE A 9 2.62 -3.00 13.93
C ILE A 9 1.32 -2.57 13.24
N GLY A 10 0.21 -3.23 13.55
CA GLY A 10 -1.11 -2.89 13.00
C GLY A 10 -1.55 -1.46 13.33
N ALA A 11 -1.28 -0.98 14.55
CA ALA A 11 -1.60 0.38 14.96
C ALA A 11 -0.78 1.44 14.19
N ILE A 12 0.55 1.26 14.11
CA ILE A 12 1.44 2.17 13.37
C ILE A 12 1.12 2.16 11.88
N ALA A 13 0.93 0.96 11.33
CA ALA A 13 0.58 0.77 9.94
C ALA A 13 -0.78 1.38 9.59
N GLY A 14 -1.80 1.18 10.43
CA GLY A 14 -3.13 1.77 10.23
C GLY A 14 -3.11 3.29 10.33
N PHE A 15 -2.38 3.84 11.30
CA PHE A 15 -2.21 5.29 11.45
C PHE A 15 -1.53 5.92 10.23
N THR A 16 -0.40 5.35 9.79
CA THR A 16 0.33 5.83 8.62
C THR A 16 -0.44 5.62 7.31
N ALA A 17 -1.16 4.50 7.17
CA ALA A 17 -2.06 4.25 6.05
C ALA A 17 -3.16 5.32 5.96
N GLY A 18 -3.73 5.72 7.10
CA GLY A 18 -4.71 6.79 7.19
C GLY A 18 -4.12 8.18 6.88
N LEU A 19 -2.89 8.46 7.34
CA LEU A 19 -2.23 9.74 7.11
C LEU A 19 -1.82 9.95 5.65
N PHE A 20 -1.21 8.94 5.03
CA PHE A 20 -0.70 9.04 3.66
C PHE A 20 -1.72 8.61 2.60
N GLY A 21 -2.78 7.89 2.98
CA GLY A 21 -3.78 7.37 2.04
C GLY A 21 -3.29 6.24 1.12
N VAL A 22 -2.08 5.73 1.32
CA VAL A 22 -1.43 4.72 0.44
C VAL A 22 -1.73 3.27 0.88
N GLY A 23 -2.58 3.06 1.88
CA GLY A 23 -2.96 1.72 2.35
C GLY A 23 -1.94 1.02 3.24
N GLY A 24 -0.83 1.65 3.64
CA GLY A 24 0.08 1.13 4.66
C GLY A 24 1.04 0.02 4.21
N GLY A 25 0.81 -0.60 3.04
CA GLY A 25 1.63 -1.71 2.53
C GLY A 25 3.13 -1.41 2.44
N LEU A 26 3.49 -0.17 2.06
CA LEU A 26 4.89 0.28 2.01
C LEU A 26 5.62 0.12 3.35
N ILE A 27 4.90 0.25 4.46
CA ILE A 27 5.44 0.16 5.82
C ILE A 27 5.26 -1.26 6.38
N ILE A 28 4.11 -1.89 6.12
CA ILE A 28 3.79 -3.22 6.65
C ILE A 28 4.74 -4.30 6.10
N VAL A 29 5.01 -4.29 4.80
CA VAL A 29 5.85 -5.33 4.15
C VAL A 29 7.26 -5.43 4.76
N PRO A 30 8.07 -4.36 4.86
CA PRO A 30 9.41 -4.46 5.44
C PRO A 30 9.39 -4.85 6.92
N ILE A 31 8.37 -4.41 7.67
CA ILE A 31 8.22 -4.80 9.08
C ILE A 31 7.92 -6.30 9.19
N LEU A 32 6.96 -6.82 8.41
CA LEU A 32 6.63 -8.24 8.40
C LEU A 32 7.81 -9.10 7.93
N TYR A 33 8.58 -8.63 6.94
CA TYR A 33 9.82 -9.30 6.52
C TYR A 33 10.79 -9.48 7.70
N VAL A 34 11.05 -8.41 8.46
CA VAL A 34 11.93 -8.47 9.64
C VAL A 34 11.38 -9.41 10.70
N VAL A 35 10.07 -9.35 10.98
CA VAL A 35 9.43 -10.23 11.98
C VAL A 35 9.53 -11.69 11.56
N PHE A 36 9.15 -12.04 10.32
CA PHE A 36 9.20 -13.42 9.83
C PHE A 36 10.64 -13.94 9.71
N THR A 37 11.61 -13.08 9.42
CA THR A 37 13.05 -13.44 9.48
C THR A 37 13.48 -13.79 10.90
N GLN A 38 13.04 -13.03 11.90
CA GLN A 38 13.33 -13.32 13.31
C GLN A 38 12.61 -14.57 13.84
N LEU A 39 11.47 -14.90 13.25
CA LEU A 39 10.74 -16.14 13.54
C LEU A 39 11.31 -17.38 12.81
N HIS A 40 12.46 -17.24 12.14
CA HIS A 40 13.15 -18.33 11.44
C HIS A 40 12.31 -19.03 10.36
N TYR A 41 11.44 -18.29 9.67
CA TYR A 41 10.78 -18.79 8.47
C TYR A 41 11.79 -19.02 7.34
N ASP A 42 11.42 -19.87 6.37
CA ASP A 42 12.26 -20.16 5.21
C ASP A 42 12.47 -18.89 4.35
N PRO A 43 13.71 -18.42 4.15
CA PRO A 43 14.03 -17.25 3.33
C PRO A 43 13.43 -17.26 1.92
N ALA A 44 13.17 -18.45 1.36
CA ALA A 44 12.57 -18.57 0.04
C ALA A 44 11.12 -18.05 -0.02
N VAL A 45 10.39 -18.07 1.11
CA VAL A 45 8.95 -17.73 1.17
C VAL A 45 8.63 -16.52 2.04
N ILE A 46 9.58 -16.04 2.86
CA ILE A 46 9.36 -14.88 3.76
C ILE A 46 8.75 -13.69 3.01
N MET A 47 9.30 -13.35 1.84
CA MET A 47 8.81 -12.20 1.07
C MET A 47 7.39 -12.40 0.55
N HIS A 48 7.05 -13.59 0.05
CA HIS A 48 5.70 -13.89 -0.42
C HIS A 48 4.68 -13.80 0.72
N ILE A 49 5.02 -14.35 1.89
CA ILE A 49 4.14 -14.29 3.06
C ILE A 49 4.00 -12.85 3.59
N ALA A 50 5.09 -12.08 3.61
CA ALA A 50 5.06 -10.67 4.02
C ALA A 50 4.19 -9.81 3.09
N VAL A 51 4.37 -9.95 1.78
CA VAL A 51 3.57 -9.22 0.77
C VAL A 51 2.11 -9.66 0.83
N GLY A 52 1.83 -10.97 0.83
CA GLY A 52 0.48 -11.51 0.89
C GLY A 52 -0.27 -11.09 2.15
N THR A 53 0.38 -11.18 3.31
CA THR A 53 -0.20 -10.72 4.60
C THR A 53 -0.48 -9.22 4.56
N SER A 54 0.44 -8.41 4.02
CA SER A 54 0.20 -6.97 3.89
C SER A 54 -1.01 -6.66 3.01
N LEU A 55 -1.19 -7.37 1.89
CA LEU A 55 -2.35 -7.17 1.01
C LEU A 55 -3.66 -7.53 1.72
N ALA A 56 -3.67 -8.61 2.52
CA ALA A 56 -4.81 -8.95 3.35
C ALA A 56 -5.15 -7.84 4.36
N THR A 57 -4.14 -7.24 5.00
CA THR A 57 -4.37 -6.10 5.91
C THR A 57 -4.88 -4.85 5.19
N ILE A 58 -4.38 -4.60 3.97
CA ILE A 58 -4.79 -3.45 3.13
C ILE A 58 -6.29 -3.49 2.84
N ILE A 59 -6.89 -4.68 2.65
CA ILE A 59 -8.34 -4.80 2.43
C ILE A 59 -9.12 -4.17 3.59
N VAL A 60 -8.76 -4.50 4.82
CA VAL A 60 -9.44 -4.00 6.03
C VAL A 60 -9.23 -2.49 6.19
N THR A 61 -7.99 -2.01 6.04
CA THR A 61 -7.69 -0.58 6.18
C THR A 61 -8.34 0.25 5.06
N SER A 62 -8.42 -0.29 3.85
CA SER A 62 -9.04 0.38 2.71
C SER A 62 -10.55 0.49 2.88
N PHE A 63 -11.21 -0.56 3.37
CA PHE A 63 -12.64 -0.51 3.67
C PHE A 63 -12.97 0.56 4.73
N SER A 64 -12.18 0.61 5.80
CA SER A 64 -12.29 1.65 6.83
C SER A 64 -12.08 3.06 6.24
N SER A 65 -11.03 3.24 5.44
CA SER A 65 -10.70 4.52 4.81
C SER A 65 -11.78 5.00 3.84
N VAL A 66 -12.23 4.14 2.92
CA VAL A 66 -13.28 4.47 1.94
C VAL A 66 -14.58 4.84 2.66
N THR A 67 -14.95 4.10 3.71
CA THR A 67 -16.16 4.41 4.50
C THR A 67 -16.06 5.78 5.16
N ALA A 68 -14.92 6.12 5.75
CA ALA A 68 -14.70 7.42 6.38
C ALA A 68 -14.74 8.58 5.37
N HIS A 69 -14.12 8.42 4.19
CA HIS A 69 -14.13 9.44 3.13
C HIS A 69 -15.50 9.57 2.47
N HIS A 70 -16.20 8.45 2.28
CA HIS A 70 -17.56 8.45 1.72
C HIS A 70 -18.54 9.21 2.61
N LYS A 71 -18.47 9.00 3.94
CA LYS A 71 -19.28 9.75 4.91
C LYS A 71 -19.04 11.27 4.87
N LYS A 72 -17.88 11.71 4.37
CA LYS A 72 -17.52 13.13 4.20
C LYS A 72 -17.81 13.65 2.78
N GLY A 73 -18.43 12.86 1.90
CA GLY A 73 -18.69 13.25 0.51
C GLY A 73 -17.42 13.41 -0.35
N ALA A 74 -16.28 12.90 0.10
CA ALA A 74 -14.97 13.13 -0.52
C ALA A 74 -14.58 12.06 -1.56
N VAL A 75 -15.49 11.16 -1.92
CA VAL A 75 -15.22 10.05 -2.86
C VAL A 75 -15.76 10.37 -4.25
N LEU A 76 -14.87 10.47 -5.23
CA LEU A 76 -15.22 10.64 -6.64
C LEU A 76 -15.54 9.27 -7.27
N TRP A 77 -16.78 8.81 -7.10
CA TRP A 77 -17.25 7.52 -7.62
C TRP A 77 -17.08 7.30 -9.13
N PRO A 78 -17.25 8.31 -10.01
CA PRO A 78 -17.01 8.13 -11.45
C PRO A 78 -15.55 7.76 -11.75
N VAL A 79 -14.60 8.43 -11.09
CA VAL A 79 -13.16 8.16 -11.22
C VAL A 79 -12.84 6.76 -10.70
N PHE A 80 -13.38 6.39 -9.54
CA PHE A 80 -13.20 5.05 -8.97
C PHE A 80 -13.67 3.96 -9.94
N ARG A 81 -14.85 4.12 -10.56
CA ARG A 81 -15.40 3.14 -11.51
C ARG A 81 -14.52 2.95 -12.74
N ASN A 82 -13.86 4.01 -13.21
CA ASN A 82 -12.94 3.94 -14.35
C ASN A 82 -11.60 3.29 -13.98
N LEU A 83 -11.09 3.54 -12.78
CA LEU A 83 -9.82 2.98 -12.30
C LEU A 83 -9.94 1.52 -11.82
N ALA A 84 -11.08 1.15 -11.23
CA ALA A 84 -11.32 -0.17 -10.65
C ALA A 84 -10.99 -1.35 -11.59
N PRO A 85 -11.45 -1.41 -12.86
CA PRO A 85 -11.13 -2.54 -13.73
C PRO A 85 -9.62 -2.65 -14.01
N GLY A 86 -8.93 -1.53 -14.22
CA GLY A 86 -7.48 -1.53 -14.40
C GLY A 86 -6.72 -1.99 -13.16
N LEU A 87 -7.17 -1.57 -11.98
CA LEU A 87 -6.61 -2.03 -10.70
C LEU A 87 -6.81 -3.53 -10.50
N VAL A 88 -8.01 -4.04 -10.77
CA VAL A 88 -8.32 -5.47 -10.64
C VAL A 88 -7.44 -6.28 -11.60
N LEU A 89 -7.45 -5.97 -12.89
CA LEU A 89 -6.66 -6.69 -13.89
C LEU A 89 -5.16 -6.61 -13.58
N GLY A 90 -4.66 -5.42 -13.24
CA GLY A 90 -3.26 -5.23 -12.87
C GLY A 90 -2.88 -6.01 -11.61
N SER A 91 -3.76 -6.10 -10.61
CA SER A 91 -3.51 -6.88 -9.39
C SER A 91 -3.45 -8.38 -9.65
N PHE A 92 -4.33 -8.93 -10.50
CA PHE A 92 -4.31 -10.35 -10.87
C PHE A 92 -3.05 -10.69 -11.67
N LEU A 93 -2.69 -9.87 -12.66
CA LEU A 93 -1.47 -10.06 -13.43
C LEU A 93 -0.22 -9.93 -12.55
N GLY A 94 -0.18 -8.91 -11.69
CA GLY A 94 0.93 -8.70 -10.75
C GLY A 94 1.08 -9.84 -9.76
N ALA A 95 -0.03 -10.38 -9.23
CA ALA A 95 -0.01 -11.55 -8.36
C ALA A 95 0.53 -12.79 -9.09
N GLY A 96 0.08 -13.03 -10.33
CA GLY A 96 0.60 -14.14 -11.15
C GLY A 96 2.09 -14.01 -11.45
N ILE A 97 2.57 -12.81 -11.76
CA ILE A 97 4.01 -12.56 -11.97
C ILE A 97 4.78 -12.78 -10.66
N ALA A 98 4.27 -12.29 -9.53
CA ALA A 98 4.93 -12.45 -8.24
C ALA A 98 5.06 -13.91 -7.81
N ASP A 99 4.09 -14.76 -8.16
CA ASP A 99 4.11 -16.20 -7.87
C ASP A 99 5.20 -16.93 -8.66
N LEU A 100 5.52 -16.44 -9.88
CA LEU A 100 6.60 -16.97 -10.72
C LEU A 100 7.99 -16.50 -10.27
N MET A 101 8.08 -15.50 -9.39
CA MET A 101 9.35 -14.96 -8.90
C MET A 101 9.82 -15.70 -7.66
N SER A 102 11.11 -16.04 -7.59
CA SER A 102 11.73 -16.51 -6.34
C SER A 102 11.70 -15.42 -5.26
N GLY A 103 11.68 -15.80 -3.98
CA GLY A 103 11.69 -14.86 -2.84
C GLY A 103 12.76 -13.76 -2.93
N GLN A 104 13.97 -14.08 -3.40
CA GLN A 104 15.06 -13.10 -3.54
C GLN A 104 14.78 -12.03 -4.62
N HIS A 105 14.31 -12.44 -5.80
CA HIS A 105 13.91 -11.50 -6.85
C HIS A 105 12.73 -10.62 -6.41
N LEU A 106 11.75 -11.20 -5.71
CA LEU A 106 10.62 -10.44 -5.16
C LEU A 106 11.10 -9.44 -4.08
N GLN A 107 12.03 -9.85 -3.22
CA GLN A 107 12.67 -8.96 -2.24
C GLN A 107 13.32 -7.76 -2.91
N LEU A 108 14.10 -8.00 -3.96
CA LEU A 108 14.84 -6.96 -4.67
C LEU A 108 13.88 -5.98 -5.35
N LEU A 109 12.82 -6.48 -5.99
CA LEU A 109 11.77 -5.66 -6.59
C LEU A 109 11.09 -4.76 -5.57
N ILE A 110 10.65 -5.33 -4.44
CA ILE A 110 10.00 -4.58 -3.36
C ILE A 110 10.96 -3.57 -2.72
N GLY A 111 12.24 -3.95 -2.55
CA GLY A 111 13.28 -3.08 -2.01
C GLY A 111 13.53 -1.87 -2.90
N ILE A 112 13.70 -2.06 -4.21
CA ILE A 112 13.83 -0.96 -5.18
C ILE A 112 12.60 -0.06 -5.13
N PHE A 113 11.40 -0.66 -5.17
CA PHE A 113 10.15 0.09 -5.09
C PHE A 113 10.09 0.96 -3.83
N ALA A 114 10.46 0.40 -2.68
CA ALA A 114 10.46 1.13 -1.41
C ALA A 114 11.44 2.31 -1.42
N VAL A 115 12.65 2.13 -1.96
CA VAL A 115 13.64 3.22 -2.09
C VAL A 115 13.13 4.32 -3.02
N VAL A 116 12.51 3.94 -4.16
CA VAL A 116 11.93 4.91 -5.09
C VAL A 116 10.78 5.69 -4.43
N MET A 117 9.92 5.03 -3.65
CA MET A 117 8.85 5.72 -2.92
C MET A 117 9.40 6.65 -1.84
N ALA A 118 10.40 6.20 -1.07
CA ALA A 118 11.06 7.04 -0.07
C ALA A 118 11.65 8.31 -0.72
N TYR A 119 12.30 8.16 -1.88
CA TYR A 119 12.84 9.30 -2.64
C TYR A 119 11.75 10.24 -3.15
N ARG A 120 10.64 9.71 -3.69
CA ARG A 120 9.50 10.52 -4.16
C ARG A 120 8.87 11.30 -3.02
N MET A 121 8.69 10.68 -1.84
CA MET A 121 8.17 11.35 -0.66
C MET A 121 9.13 12.45 -0.18
N PHE A 122 10.43 12.17 -0.16
CA PHE A 122 11.45 13.15 0.23
C PHE A 122 11.44 14.38 -0.68
N LYS A 123 11.37 14.20 -2.00
CA LYS A 123 11.25 15.33 -2.94
C LYS A 123 9.90 16.04 -2.88
N GLY A 124 8.82 15.27 -2.77
CA GLY A 124 7.44 15.77 -2.74
C GLY A 124 7.15 16.66 -1.53
N ALA A 125 7.88 16.49 -0.42
CA ALA A 125 7.77 17.31 0.78
C ALA A 125 8.02 18.81 0.55
N HIS A 126 8.74 19.16 -0.52
CA HIS A 126 9.04 20.56 -0.87
C HIS A 126 8.05 21.18 -1.87
N VAL A 127 7.01 20.46 -2.29
CA VAL A 127 6.01 20.98 -3.22
C VAL A 127 5.03 21.87 -2.44
N VAL A 128 5.09 23.17 -2.70
CA VAL A 128 4.10 24.13 -2.19
C VAL A 128 2.74 23.79 -2.80
N VAL A 129 1.79 23.38 -1.96
CA VAL A 129 0.41 23.11 -2.38
C VAL A 129 -0.25 24.46 -2.64
N ASP A 130 -0.47 24.79 -3.92
CA ASP A 130 -1.20 26.00 -4.31
C ASP A 130 -2.68 25.86 -3.91
N PRO A 131 -3.16 26.61 -2.90
CA PRO A 131 -4.55 26.51 -2.43
C PRO A 131 -5.56 27.05 -3.44
N THR A 132 -5.10 27.81 -4.44
CA THR A 132 -5.94 28.43 -5.47
C THR A 132 -6.02 27.61 -6.75
N ARG A 133 -5.30 26.49 -6.81
CA ARG A 133 -5.33 25.58 -7.95
C ARG A 133 -6.73 24.99 -8.10
N GLN A 134 -7.52 25.56 -9.00
CA GLN A 134 -8.79 24.99 -9.42
C GLN A 134 -8.52 23.59 -9.98
N LEU A 135 -9.09 22.58 -9.34
CA LEU A 135 -9.10 21.23 -9.87
C LEU A 135 -9.79 21.26 -11.24
N PRO A 136 -9.30 20.51 -12.24
CA PRO A 136 -9.93 20.44 -13.55
C PRO A 136 -11.43 20.18 -13.37
N SER A 137 -12.26 20.96 -14.07
CA SER A 137 -13.71 20.81 -14.01
C SER A 137 -14.11 19.39 -14.41
N THR A 138 -15.24 18.92 -13.86
CA THR A 138 -15.79 17.56 -14.04
C THR A 138 -15.81 17.04 -15.49
N PRO A 139 -16.00 17.86 -16.56
CA PRO A 139 -15.92 17.38 -17.94
C PRO A 139 -14.50 17.18 -18.49
N MET A 140 -13.43 17.61 -17.80
CA MET A 140 -12.03 17.40 -18.21
C MET A 140 -11.34 16.24 -17.47
N GLN A 141 -12.10 15.47 -16.67
CA GLN A 141 -11.61 14.22 -16.04
C GLN A 141 -11.92 12.97 -16.90
N PHE A 142 -12.29 13.17 -18.17
CA PHE A 142 -12.55 12.13 -19.18
C PHE A 142 -11.42 12.04 -20.18
#